data_AF-A0A4R7ZRM8-F1
#
_entry.id   AF-A0A4R7ZRM8-F1
#
_cell.length_a   1.000
_cell.length_b   1.000
_cell.length_c   1.000
_cell.angle_alpha   90.00
_cell.angle_beta   90.00
_cell.angle_gamma   90.00
#
_symmetry.space_group_name_H-M   'P 1'
#
loop_
_entity.id
_entity.type
_entity.pdbx_description
1 polymer ?
#
loop_
_entity_poly.entity_id
_entity_poly.type
_entity_poly.pdbx_seq_one_letter_code
_entity_poly.pdbx_strand_id
1 'polypeptide(L)'
;MSGEAARVLAEADQSAWNGRIAESAAPILGLAHWDGTLYLDRESILDPLQHMYEHAGEERPTSTLVIYRESLATLLHEHAHFLGPFGSSQEAAREAFTKPGSRQLEEGVTEAWAQDHLDEYIHRLGIDKVAPGIDSVQASGYYAAFVPAVRELTSDLESRNDLRQGEVLDLLNRQTAASQMPLLVTLVYNSTRLPDLEPAGDNTRSRLESILRSGLEHLDNYELAPPDFATTNSLSTADQILNHLTQEIQSAEAAYPSTPPRAIAPPHADARTLPPPVPTRDVPSPHQTALSGLMPPTTTAPPAATHPSPARSNHSSGSRQALTRTA
;
A
#
# COMPACT_ATOMS: atom_id res chain seq x y z
N MET A 1 0.62 19.86 9.17
CA MET A 1 2.02 19.58 8.82
C MET A 1 2.26 18.10 8.65
N SER A 2 1.82 17.24 9.58
CA SER A 2 1.94 15.77 9.50
C SER A 2 1.44 15.16 8.19
N GLY A 3 0.17 15.36 7.81
CA GLY A 3 -0.36 14.77 6.57
C GLY A 3 0.34 15.25 5.29
N GLU A 4 0.78 16.51 5.26
CA GLU A 4 1.57 17.02 4.13
C GLU A 4 2.97 16.40 4.09
N ALA A 5 3.60 16.20 5.26
CA ALA A 5 4.89 15.51 5.34
C ALA A 5 4.77 14.05 4.86
N ALA A 6 3.70 13.34 5.22
CA ALA A 6 3.42 11.98 4.73
C ALA A 6 3.18 11.96 3.22
N ARG A 7 2.39 12.89 2.68
CA ARG A 7 2.13 13.01 1.24
C ARG A 7 3.40 13.26 0.44
N VAL A 8 4.25 14.19 0.89
CA VAL A 8 5.52 14.50 0.23
C VAL A 8 6.50 13.32 0.34
N LEU A 9 6.55 12.66 1.49
CA LEU A 9 7.40 11.49 1.73
C LEU A 9 7.04 10.33 0.79
N ALA A 10 5.74 10.04 0.64
CA ALA A 10 5.26 9.00 -0.27
C ALA A 10 5.32 9.40 -1.75
N GLU A 11 5.65 10.65 -2.07
CA GLU A 11 5.50 11.24 -3.41
C GLU A 11 4.09 11.03 -3.99
N ALA A 12 3.07 11.07 -3.14
CA ALA A 12 1.68 10.93 -3.55
C ALA A 12 1.17 12.25 -4.16
N ASP A 13 0.37 12.13 -5.23
CA ASP A 13 -0.20 13.28 -5.92
C ASP A 13 -1.15 14.08 -5.02
N GLN A 14 -1.91 13.39 -4.18
CA GLN A 14 -2.88 13.99 -3.27
C GLN A 14 -2.99 13.25 -1.93
N SER A 15 -3.62 13.93 -0.97
CA SER A 15 -4.11 13.34 0.28
C SER A 15 -5.58 13.74 0.46
N ALA A 16 -6.42 12.79 0.80
CA ALA A 16 -7.83 13.01 1.13
C ALA A 16 -8.05 13.53 2.57
N TRP A 17 -6.98 13.71 3.35
CA TRP A 17 -7.08 14.24 4.69
C TRP A 17 -7.63 15.67 4.68
N ASN A 18 -8.71 15.91 5.43
CA ASN A 18 -9.41 17.19 5.45
C ASN A 18 -8.83 18.19 6.48
N GLY A 19 -7.70 17.84 7.12
CA GLY A 19 -7.03 18.64 8.15
C GLY A 19 -7.61 18.50 9.55
N ARG A 20 -8.63 17.65 9.75
CA ARG A 20 -9.27 17.44 11.06
C ARG A 20 -8.69 16.23 11.77
N ILE A 21 -8.49 16.40 13.07
CA ILE A 21 -8.18 15.33 14.02
C ILE A 21 -9.30 15.31 15.06
N ALA A 22 -9.82 14.14 15.35
CA ALA A 22 -10.82 13.91 16.38
C ALA A 22 -10.34 12.84 17.36
N GLU A 23 -10.80 12.92 18.60
CA GLU A 23 -10.61 11.84 19.56
C GLU A 23 -11.50 10.65 19.19
N SER A 24 -10.92 9.45 19.17
CA SER A 24 -11.69 8.23 18.99
C SER A 24 -12.48 7.90 20.25
N ALA A 25 -13.77 7.59 20.08
CA ALA A 25 -14.59 7.02 21.16
C ALA A 25 -14.57 5.48 21.17
N ALA A 26 -13.97 4.86 20.14
CA ALA A 26 -13.85 3.42 20.00
C ALA A 26 -12.48 2.95 20.52
N PRO A 27 -12.35 1.69 20.97
CA PRO A 27 -11.09 1.13 21.44
C PRO A 27 -10.16 0.82 20.25
N ILE A 28 -9.78 1.84 19.49
CA ILE A 28 -8.90 1.79 18.31
C ILE A 28 -7.81 2.84 18.47
N LEU A 29 -6.58 2.55 18.03
CA LEU A 29 -5.44 3.46 18.17
C LEU A 29 -5.54 4.67 17.24
N GLY A 30 -5.80 4.41 15.97
CA GLY A 30 -6.08 5.42 14.95
C GLY A 30 -7.31 5.04 14.15
N LEU A 31 -7.72 5.87 13.19
CA LEU A 31 -8.62 5.55 12.08
C LEU A 31 -8.63 6.71 11.09
N ALA A 32 -8.17 6.42 9.88
CA ALA A 32 -8.39 7.23 8.70
C ALA A 32 -9.84 7.07 8.20
N HIS A 33 -10.74 7.94 8.66
CA HIS A 33 -12.14 7.83 8.30
C HIS A 33 -12.43 8.34 6.88
N TRP A 34 -13.40 7.72 6.19
CA TRP A 34 -13.74 8.00 4.79
C TRP A 34 -14.17 9.45 4.48
N ASP A 35 -14.51 10.25 5.50
CA ASP A 35 -14.80 11.69 5.37
C ASP A 35 -13.53 12.57 5.38
N GLY A 36 -12.36 11.95 5.45
CA GLY A 36 -11.05 12.60 5.54
C GLY A 36 -10.65 13.01 6.96
N THR A 37 -11.43 12.67 8.00
CA THR A 37 -11.10 12.97 9.39
C THR A 37 -10.20 11.88 9.96
N LEU A 38 -9.13 12.28 10.64
CA LEU A 38 -8.27 11.36 11.37
C LEU A 38 -8.75 11.20 12.82
N TYR A 39 -9.17 10.02 13.22
CA TYR A 39 -9.53 9.72 14.61
C TYR A 39 -8.34 9.08 15.32
N LEU A 40 -8.01 9.53 16.53
CA LEU A 40 -6.88 9.00 17.30
C LEU A 40 -7.30 8.74 18.75
N ASP A 41 -6.79 7.67 19.34
CA ASP A 41 -6.97 7.38 20.76
C ASP A 41 -6.34 8.48 21.63
N ARG A 42 -7.06 8.89 22.68
CA ARG A 42 -6.58 9.94 23.59
C ARG A 42 -5.36 9.47 24.37
N GLU A 43 -5.47 8.35 25.07
CA GLU A 43 -4.48 7.92 26.06
C GLU A 43 -3.21 7.35 25.41
N SER A 44 -3.36 6.67 24.27
CA SER A 44 -2.29 5.93 23.61
C SER A 44 -1.57 6.73 22.53
N ILE A 45 -2.22 7.75 21.95
CA ILE A 45 -1.66 8.53 20.84
C ILE A 45 -1.62 10.03 21.17
N LEU A 46 -2.77 10.66 21.45
CA LEU A 46 -2.83 12.11 21.59
C LEU A 46 -2.06 12.61 22.83
N ASP A 47 -2.24 11.98 23.98
CA ASP A 47 -1.56 12.34 25.23
C ASP A 47 -0.04 12.14 25.13
N PRO A 48 0.50 11.02 24.60
CA PRO A 48 1.93 10.89 24.36
C PRO A 48 2.50 11.95 23.41
N LEU A 49 1.81 12.25 22.30
CA LEU A 49 2.24 13.29 21.37
C LEU A 49 2.23 14.66 22.04
N GLN A 50 1.18 15.00 22.81
CA GLN A 50 1.11 16.24 23.57
C GLN A 50 2.27 16.31 24.58
N HIS A 51 2.46 15.26 25.37
CA HIS A 51 3.52 15.17 26.38
C HIS A 51 4.92 15.30 25.75
N MET A 52 5.13 14.77 24.54
CA MET A 52 6.38 14.95 23.78
C MET A 52 6.68 16.42 23.50
N TYR A 53 5.70 17.20 23.05
CA TYR A 53 5.89 18.62 22.77
C TYR A 53 5.99 19.49 24.04
N GLU A 54 5.31 19.11 25.12
CA GLU A 54 5.40 19.81 26.42
C GLU A 54 6.81 19.73 27.03
N HIS A 55 7.55 18.66 26.76
CA HIS A 55 8.91 18.42 27.23
C HIS A 55 9.95 18.51 26.11
N ALA A 56 9.70 19.38 25.13
CA ALA A 56 10.53 19.50 23.94
C ALA A 56 12.00 19.80 24.30
N GLY A 57 12.92 18.99 23.75
CA GLY A 57 14.36 19.11 23.94
C GLY A 57 14.91 18.47 25.22
N GLU A 58 14.05 17.92 26.08
CA GLU A 58 14.47 17.20 27.28
C GLU A 58 14.86 15.75 26.97
N GLU A 59 15.88 15.23 27.66
CA GLU A 59 16.17 13.79 27.64
C GLU A 59 15.03 13.00 28.30
N ARG A 60 14.56 11.94 27.64
CA ARG A 60 13.48 11.08 28.16
C ARG A 60 13.96 9.65 28.37
N PRO A 61 13.37 8.91 29.33
CA PRO A 61 13.63 7.48 29.48
C PRO A 61 13.30 6.73 28.18
N THR A 62 14.08 5.67 27.88
CA THR A 62 13.89 4.83 26.69
C THR A 62 12.44 4.37 26.50
N SER A 63 11.76 3.96 27.57
CA SER A 63 10.36 3.54 27.51
C SER A 63 9.41 4.64 27.06
N THR A 64 9.66 5.90 27.43
CA THR A 64 8.87 7.05 26.98
C THR A 64 9.13 7.34 25.50
N LEU A 65 10.40 7.27 25.06
CA LEU A 65 10.76 7.45 23.64
C LEU A 65 10.09 6.39 22.74
N VAL A 66 10.03 5.14 23.21
CA VAL A 66 9.31 4.06 22.49
C VAL A 66 7.84 4.45 22.31
N ILE A 67 7.16 4.93 23.37
CA ILE A 67 5.75 5.33 23.27
C ILE A 67 5.58 6.47 22.26
N TYR A 68 6.43 7.49 22.28
CA TYR A 68 6.35 8.57 21.28
C TYR A 68 6.51 8.04 19.86
N ARG A 69 7.46 7.13 19.65
CA ARG A 69 7.74 6.56 18.34
C ARG A 69 6.59 5.70 17.83
N GLU A 70 5.97 4.90 18.69
CA GLU A 70 4.75 4.15 18.37
C GLU A 70 3.60 5.11 18.01
N SER A 71 3.40 6.20 18.76
CA SER A 71 2.37 7.20 18.42
C SER A 71 2.62 7.89 17.07
N LEU A 72 3.89 8.14 16.71
CA LEU A 72 4.26 8.70 15.40
C LEU A 72 4.11 7.67 14.27
N ALA A 73 4.39 6.40 14.54
CA ALA A 73 4.17 5.29 13.61
C ALA A 73 2.68 5.17 13.28
N THR A 74 1.80 5.15 14.29
CA THR A 74 0.35 5.18 14.08
C THR A 74 -0.07 6.43 13.31
N LEU A 75 0.44 7.61 13.65
CA LEU A 75 0.11 8.83 12.92
C LEU A 75 0.49 8.73 11.43
N LEU A 76 1.67 8.17 11.11
CA LEU A 76 2.11 7.98 9.73
C LEU A 76 1.26 6.95 8.99
N HIS A 77 0.99 5.80 9.63
CA HIS A 77 0.11 4.74 9.14
C HIS A 77 -1.25 5.32 8.72
N GLU A 78 -1.91 6.06 9.61
CA GLU A 78 -3.23 6.59 9.30
C GLU A 78 -3.20 7.68 8.21
N HIS A 79 -2.12 8.46 8.10
CA HIS A 79 -1.97 9.40 6.99
C HIS A 79 -1.80 8.69 5.65
N ALA A 80 -1.17 7.51 5.63
CA ALA A 80 -0.95 6.73 4.42
C ALA A 80 -2.27 6.25 3.79
N HIS A 81 -3.29 5.89 4.57
CA HIS A 81 -4.63 5.57 4.04
C HIS A 81 -5.31 6.74 3.29
N PHE A 82 -4.90 7.98 3.55
CA PHE A 82 -5.44 9.13 2.81
C PHE A 82 -4.75 9.37 1.47
N LEU A 83 -3.64 8.69 1.19
CA LEU A 83 -2.84 8.94 0.00
C LEU A 83 -3.50 8.33 -1.24
N GLY A 84 -3.22 8.94 -2.39
CA GLY A 84 -3.72 8.44 -3.66
C GLY A 84 -3.25 9.26 -4.84
N PRO A 85 -3.48 8.76 -6.07
CA PRO A 85 -3.23 9.50 -7.29
C PRO A 85 -4.25 10.63 -7.46
N PHE A 86 -3.91 11.64 -8.27
CA PHE A 86 -4.80 12.76 -8.53
C PHE A 86 -6.18 12.30 -9.01
N GLY A 87 -7.25 12.80 -8.38
CA GLY A 87 -8.62 12.49 -8.75
C GLY A 87 -9.15 11.15 -8.23
N SER A 88 -8.38 10.41 -7.44
CA SER A 88 -8.91 9.28 -6.67
C SER A 88 -9.95 9.73 -5.65
N SER A 89 -10.87 8.84 -5.26
CA SER A 89 -11.93 9.14 -4.30
C SER A 89 -11.91 8.18 -3.12
N GLN A 90 -12.17 8.72 -1.92
CA GLN A 90 -12.32 7.92 -0.71
C GLN A 90 -13.54 6.99 -0.78
N GLU A 91 -14.58 7.34 -1.53
CA GLU A 91 -15.75 6.48 -1.72
C GLU A 91 -15.42 5.23 -2.55
N ALA A 92 -14.62 5.36 -3.61
CA ALA A 92 -14.16 4.21 -4.38
C ALA A 92 -13.22 3.32 -3.55
N ALA A 93 -12.35 3.94 -2.74
CA ALA A 93 -11.51 3.22 -1.79
C ALA A 93 -12.36 2.42 -0.79
N ARG A 94 -13.38 3.05 -0.19
CA ARG A 94 -14.32 2.42 0.74
C ARG A 94 -15.03 1.22 0.14
N GLU A 95 -15.53 1.34 -1.09
CA GLU A 95 -16.18 0.23 -1.78
C GLU A 95 -15.20 -0.93 -1.99
N ALA A 96 -13.99 -0.62 -2.49
CA ALA A 96 -12.98 -1.62 -2.78
C ALA A 96 -12.44 -2.32 -1.53
N PHE A 97 -12.32 -1.60 -0.41
CA PHE A 97 -11.80 -2.12 0.85
C PHE A 97 -12.60 -3.33 1.37
N THR A 98 -13.90 -3.39 1.07
CA THR A 98 -14.77 -4.51 1.47
C THR A 98 -14.63 -5.77 0.61
N LYS A 99 -13.88 -5.72 -0.49
CA LYS A 99 -13.66 -6.89 -1.37
C LYS A 99 -12.63 -7.84 -0.73
N PRO A 100 -12.78 -9.17 -0.91
CA PRO A 100 -11.84 -10.16 -0.38
C PRO A 100 -10.37 -9.82 -0.66
N GLY A 101 -9.53 -9.95 0.37
CA GLY A 101 -8.09 -9.66 0.31
C GLY A 101 -7.70 -8.19 0.31
N SER A 102 -8.65 -7.24 0.18
CA SER A 102 -8.32 -5.82 -0.01
C SER A 102 -7.91 -5.15 1.29
N ARG A 103 -8.60 -5.42 2.40
CA ARG A 103 -8.18 -4.95 3.74
C ARG A 103 -6.77 -5.44 4.06
N GLN A 104 -6.48 -6.72 3.86
CA GLN A 104 -5.19 -7.30 4.23
C GLN A 104 -4.06 -6.73 3.38
N LEU A 105 -4.32 -6.47 2.10
CA LEU A 105 -3.38 -5.77 1.23
C LEU A 105 -3.16 -4.32 1.68
N GLU A 106 -4.23 -3.56 1.87
CA GLU A 106 -4.17 -2.14 2.24
C GLU A 106 -3.48 -1.94 3.59
N GLU A 107 -3.93 -2.63 4.64
CA GLU A 107 -3.31 -2.57 5.98
C GLU A 107 -1.86 -3.05 5.97
N GLY A 108 -1.57 -4.14 5.23
CA GLY A 108 -0.21 -4.68 5.13
C GLY A 108 0.74 -3.75 4.37
N VAL A 109 0.29 -3.10 3.28
CA VAL A 109 1.05 -2.10 2.53
C VAL A 109 1.29 -0.86 3.37
N THR A 110 0.23 -0.29 3.94
CA THR A 110 0.29 0.93 4.74
C THR A 110 1.21 0.76 5.95
N GLU A 111 1.10 -0.34 6.67
CA GLU A 111 1.94 -0.62 7.84
C GLU A 111 3.39 -0.90 7.45
N ALA A 112 3.64 -1.73 6.44
CA ALA A 112 5.01 -2.00 5.97
C ALA A 112 5.69 -0.72 5.50
N TRP A 113 4.97 0.11 4.74
CA TRP A 113 5.48 1.39 4.25
C TRP A 113 5.77 2.36 5.39
N ALA A 114 4.86 2.49 6.35
CA ALA A 114 5.02 3.37 7.51
C ALA A 114 6.25 2.97 8.34
N GLN A 115 6.50 1.66 8.53
CA GLN A 115 7.70 1.17 9.22
C GLN A 115 8.99 1.57 8.50
N ASP A 116 9.03 1.42 7.17
CA ASP A 116 10.24 1.71 6.37
C ASP A 116 10.55 3.21 6.30
N HIS A 117 9.54 4.07 6.49
CA HIS A 117 9.64 5.51 6.30
C HIS A 117 9.54 6.33 7.60
N LEU A 118 9.41 5.68 8.76
CA LEU A 118 9.19 6.37 10.04
C LEU A 118 10.32 7.32 10.42
N ASP A 119 11.58 6.91 10.22
CA ASP A 119 12.74 7.77 10.54
C ASP A 119 12.74 9.05 9.70
N GLU A 120 12.55 8.92 8.38
CA GLU A 120 12.51 10.09 7.50
C GLU A 120 11.32 11.00 7.83
N TYR A 121 10.17 10.43 8.18
CA TYR A 121 9.01 11.18 8.63
C TYR A 121 9.29 11.97 9.93
N ILE A 122 9.94 11.35 10.92
CA ILE A 122 10.37 11.98 12.18
C ILE A 122 11.31 13.15 11.90
N HIS A 123 12.32 12.96 11.04
CA HIS A 123 13.27 14.02 10.67
C HIS A 123 12.62 15.16 9.90
N ARG A 124 11.71 14.86 8.95
CA ARG A 124 10.97 15.88 8.19
C ARG A 124 10.12 16.76 9.10
N LEU A 125 9.57 16.20 10.16
CA LEU A 125 8.82 16.94 11.17
C LEU A 125 9.72 17.65 12.19
N GLY A 126 11.03 17.37 12.19
CA GLY A 126 11.99 17.90 13.16
C GLY A 126 11.82 17.32 14.57
N ILE A 127 11.20 16.14 14.68
CA ILE A 127 10.90 15.50 15.97
C ILE A 127 12.17 15.01 16.66
N ASP A 128 13.23 14.71 15.93
CA ASP A 128 14.56 14.42 16.48
C ASP A 128 15.07 15.51 17.44
N LYS A 129 14.67 16.77 17.21
CA LYS A 129 15.00 17.91 18.07
C LYS A 129 14.00 18.09 19.22
N VAL A 130 12.74 17.68 19.01
CA VAL A 130 11.69 17.74 20.04
C VAL A 130 11.87 16.63 21.07
N ALA A 131 12.24 15.43 20.64
CA ALA A 131 12.49 14.27 21.48
C ALA A 131 13.90 13.71 21.23
N PRO A 132 14.94 14.30 21.85
CA PRO A 132 16.31 13.81 21.71
C PRO A 132 16.42 12.31 22.03
N GLY A 133 17.05 11.56 21.12
CA GLY A 133 17.25 10.12 21.25
C GLY A 133 16.13 9.25 20.65
N ILE A 134 15.08 9.83 20.06
CA ILE A 134 13.98 9.05 19.44
C ILE A 134 14.45 8.13 18.29
N ASP A 135 15.55 8.46 17.62
CA ASP A 135 16.16 7.62 16.57
C ASP A 135 16.86 6.38 17.12
N SER A 136 17.09 6.31 18.44
CA SER A 136 17.78 5.19 19.10
C SER A 136 16.83 4.08 19.57
N VAL A 137 15.51 4.29 19.42
CA VAL A 137 14.48 3.33 19.81
C VAL A 137 13.71 2.85 18.58
N GLN A 138 13.09 1.69 18.69
CA GLN A 138 12.32 1.09 17.61
C GLN A 138 10.84 0.99 17.99
N ALA A 139 9.97 1.15 17.00
CA ALA A 139 8.57 0.75 17.09
C ALA A 139 8.46 -0.74 16.73
N SER A 140 7.54 -1.45 17.36
CA SER A 140 7.35 -2.89 17.17
C SER A 140 6.51 -3.20 15.93
N GLY A 141 5.78 -2.20 15.42
CA GLY A 141 4.85 -2.34 14.31
C GLY A 141 3.59 -3.11 14.67
N TYR A 142 2.64 -3.09 13.75
CA TYR A 142 1.35 -3.77 13.84
C TYR A 142 1.19 -4.81 12.71
N TYR A 143 0.07 -5.53 12.71
CA TYR A 143 -0.32 -6.44 11.63
C TYR A 143 0.67 -7.54 11.27
N ALA A 144 1.14 -8.29 12.27
CA ALA A 144 2.02 -9.46 12.09
C ALA A 144 1.45 -10.55 11.14
N ALA A 145 0.13 -10.55 10.89
CA ALA A 145 -0.51 -11.44 9.92
C ALA A 145 -0.42 -10.92 8.47
N PHE A 146 -0.27 -9.61 8.25
CA PHE A 146 -0.36 -9.00 6.91
C PHE A 146 1.01 -8.54 6.40
N VAL A 147 1.78 -7.84 7.24
CA VAL A 147 3.05 -7.20 6.85
C VAL A 147 4.05 -8.21 6.26
N PRO A 148 4.31 -9.39 6.87
CA PRO A 148 5.28 -10.33 6.31
C PRO A 148 4.89 -10.83 4.92
N ALA A 149 3.61 -11.16 4.72
CA ALA A 149 3.10 -11.61 3.42
C ALA A 149 3.21 -10.52 2.36
N VAL A 150 2.83 -9.28 2.68
CA VAL A 150 2.94 -8.15 1.75
C VAL A 150 4.40 -7.93 1.36
N ARG A 151 5.34 -7.93 2.33
CA ARG A 151 6.77 -7.76 2.03
C ARG A 151 7.32 -8.86 1.12
N GLU A 152 6.92 -10.11 1.32
CA GLU A 152 7.33 -11.23 0.46
C GLU A 152 6.78 -11.06 -0.97
N LEU A 153 5.50 -10.71 -1.10
CA LEU A 153 4.87 -10.47 -2.39
C LEU A 153 5.52 -9.29 -3.15
N THR A 154 5.81 -8.18 -2.47
CA THR A 154 6.45 -7.03 -3.11
C THR A 154 7.90 -7.33 -3.50
N SER A 155 8.64 -8.06 -2.66
CA SER A 155 10.02 -8.48 -2.93
C SER A 155 10.12 -9.41 -4.14
N ASP A 156 9.22 -10.41 -4.27
CA ASP A 156 9.14 -11.27 -5.46
C ASP A 156 8.82 -10.45 -6.72
N LEU A 157 7.88 -9.51 -6.64
CA LEU A 157 7.55 -8.62 -7.76
C LEU A 157 8.69 -7.69 -8.18
N GLU A 158 9.44 -7.16 -7.22
CA GLU A 158 10.62 -6.34 -7.48
C GLU A 158 11.68 -7.14 -8.25
N SER A 159 11.96 -8.36 -7.78
CA SER A 159 12.88 -9.30 -8.45
C SER A 159 12.44 -9.63 -9.88
N ARG A 160 11.14 -9.91 -10.08
CA ARG A 160 10.58 -10.25 -11.41
C ARG A 160 10.59 -9.10 -12.40
N ASN A 161 10.52 -7.86 -11.92
CA ASN A 161 10.41 -6.66 -12.76
C ASN A 161 11.71 -5.84 -12.83
N ASP A 162 12.82 -6.34 -12.27
CA ASP A 162 14.11 -5.62 -12.17
C ASP A 162 13.95 -4.23 -11.51
N LEU A 163 13.12 -4.16 -10.46
CA LEU A 163 12.87 -2.95 -9.68
C LEU A 163 13.77 -2.91 -8.43
N ARG A 164 13.97 -1.71 -7.89
CA ARG A 164 14.72 -1.55 -6.64
C ARG A 164 13.92 -2.07 -5.46
N GLN A 165 14.63 -2.50 -4.43
CA GLN A 165 14.03 -2.90 -3.16
C GLN A 165 13.16 -1.76 -2.60
N GLY A 166 11.91 -2.08 -2.24
CA GLY A 166 10.92 -1.14 -1.71
C GLY A 166 10.11 -0.38 -2.76
N GLU A 167 10.50 -0.43 -4.04
CA GLU A 167 9.84 0.35 -5.10
C GLU A 167 8.40 -0.11 -5.35
N VAL A 168 8.11 -1.41 -5.23
CA VAL A 168 6.72 -1.90 -5.38
C VAL A 168 5.86 -1.47 -4.20
N LEU A 169 6.42 -1.48 -2.99
CA LEU A 169 5.72 -1.02 -1.79
C LEU A 169 5.37 0.48 -1.88
N ASP A 170 6.32 1.31 -2.33
CA ASP A 170 6.10 2.73 -2.58
C ASP A 170 5.01 2.97 -3.63
N LEU A 171 5.03 2.21 -4.74
CA LEU A 171 4.01 2.32 -5.78
C LEU A 171 2.62 1.97 -5.26
N LEU A 172 2.50 0.93 -4.43
CA LEU A 172 1.23 0.51 -3.81
C LEU A 172 0.73 1.53 -2.79
N ASN A 173 1.59 2.09 -1.95
CA ASN A 173 1.21 3.09 -0.94
C ASN A 173 0.74 4.42 -1.56
N ARG A 174 1.14 4.72 -2.80
CA ARG A 174 0.62 5.86 -3.59
C ARG A 174 -0.77 5.60 -4.17
N GLN A 175 -1.29 4.38 -4.07
CA GLN A 175 -2.62 4.01 -4.52
C GLN A 175 -3.60 3.94 -3.37
N THR A 176 -4.86 4.27 -3.65
CA THR A 176 -5.97 3.90 -2.76
C THR A 176 -6.23 2.39 -2.84
N ALA A 177 -6.90 1.80 -1.84
CA ALA A 177 -7.40 0.41 -1.86
C ALA A 177 -8.06 -0.03 -3.18
N ALA A 178 -8.75 0.88 -3.90
CA ALA A 178 -9.36 0.61 -5.19
C ALA A 178 -8.39 0.24 -6.31
N SER A 179 -7.15 0.74 -6.25
CA SER A 179 -6.14 0.62 -7.32
C SER A 179 -4.98 -0.29 -6.94
N GLN A 180 -4.80 -0.64 -5.66
CA GLN A 180 -3.70 -1.52 -5.22
C GLN A 180 -3.76 -2.91 -5.84
N MET A 181 -4.91 -3.60 -5.75
CA MET A 181 -5.06 -4.95 -6.33
C MET A 181 -4.89 -4.95 -7.87
N PRO A 182 -5.52 -4.05 -8.65
CA PRO A 182 -5.25 -3.92 -10.08
C PRO A 182 -3.77 -3.67 -10.43
N LEU A 183 -3.08 -2.85 -9.64
CA LEU A 183 -1.65 -2.59 -9.81
C LEU A 183 -0.82 -3.87 -9.59
N LEU A 184 -1.09 -4.60 -8.50
CA LEU A 184 -0.41 -5.86 -8.16
C LEU A 184 -0.57 -6.89 -9.30
N VAL A 185 -1.80 -7.08 -9.79
CA VAL A 185 -2.11 -7.98 -10.92
C VAL A 185 -1.36 -7.54 -12.18
N THR A 186 -1.28 -6.23 -12.43
CA THR A 186 -0.56 -5.69 -13.59
C THR A 186 0.94 -5.95 -13.51
N LEU A 187 1.55 -5.79 -12.33
CA LEU A 187 2.96 -6.10 -12.11
C LEU A 187 3.25 -7.59 -12.27
N VAL A 188 2.40 -8.47 -11.72
CA VAL A 188 2.52 -9.93 -11.92
C VAL A 188 2.46 -10.24 -13.42
N TYR A 189 1.41 -9.77 -14.10
CA TYR A 189 1.16 -10.09 -15.51
C TYR A 189 2.27 -9.57 -16.43
N ASN A 190 2.71 -8.32 -16.23
CA ASN A 190 3.72 -7.69 -17.07
C ASN A 190 5.14 -8.26 -16.86
N SER A 191 5.38 -8.97 -15.75
CA SER A 191 6.65 -9.65 -15.48
C SER A 191 6.86 -10.96 -16.27
N THR A 192 5.95 -11.29 -17.18
CA THR A 192 5.89 -12.57 -17.90
C THR A 192 5.94 -12.36 -19.41
N ARG A 193 5.80 -13.43 -20.19
CA ARG A 193 5.64 -13.33 -21.66
C ARG A 193 4.19 -13.12 -22.06
N LEU A 194 3.25 -13.17 -21.12
CA LEU A 194 1.81 -13.05 -21.39
C LEU A 194 1.42 -11.75 -22.10
N PRO A 195 2.01 -10.57 -21.86
CA PRO A 195 1.68 -9.37 -22.63
C PRO A 195 1.86 -9.53 -24.15
N ASP A 196 2.83 -10.34 -24.58
CA ASP A 196 3.06 -10.65 -25.99
C ASP A 196 2.15 -11.77 -26.51
N LEU A 197 1.79 -12.72 -25.64
CA LEU A 197 1.03 -13.93 -26.01
C LEU A 197 -0.49 -13.73 -25.94
N GLU A 198 -0.98 -12.93 -24.99
CA GLU A 198 -2.39 -12.65 -24.72
C GLU A 198 -2.61 -11.15 -24.47
N PRO A 199 -2.42 -10.23 -25.44
CA PRO A 199 -2.39 -8.78 -25.15
C PRO A 199 -3.60 -8.20 -24.39
N ALA A 200 -4.80 -8.76 -24.59
CA ALA A 200 -5.98 -8.39 -23.81
C ALA A 200 -5.88 -8.89 -22.36
N GLY A 201 -5.44 -10.13 -22.17
CA GLY A 201 -5.10 -10.70 -20.86
C GLY A 201 -6.26 -10.84 -19.88
N ASP A 202 -7.50 -10.45 -20.22
CA ASP A 202 -8.60 -10.27 -19.27
C ASP A 202 -8.86 -11.52 -18.44
N ASN A 203 -8.86 -12.69 -19.08
CA ASN A 203 -9.13 -13.96 -18.40
C ASN A 203 -7.98 -14.33 -17.45
N THR A 204 -6.74 -14.22 -17.90
CA THR A 204 -5.57 -14.56 -17.09
C THR A 204 -5.39 -13.57 -15.94
N ARG A 205 -5.54 -12.27 -16.18
CA ARG A 205 -5.55 -11.22 -15.13
C ARG A 205 -6.61 -11.49 -14.08
N SER A 206 -7.83 -11.88 -14.48
CA SER A 206 -8.90 -12.24 -13.54
C SER A 206 -8.54 -13.45 -12.67
N ARG A 207 -7.87 -14.48 -13.23
CA ARG A 207 -7.42 -15.65 -12.47
C ARG A 207 -6.28 -15.30 -11.50
N LEU A 208 -5.32 -14.48 -11.93
CA LEU A 208 -4.25 -13.95 -11.06
C LEU A 208 -4.84 -13.14 -9.90
N GLU A 209 -5.80 -12.25 -10.18
CA GLU A 209 -6.51 -11.49 -9.14
C GLU A 209 -7.22 -12.42 -8.15
N SER A 210 -7.90 -13.46 -8.65
CA SER A 210 -8.59 -14.43 -7.79
C SER A 210 -7.63 -15.16 -6.84
N ILE A 211 -6.42 -15.53 -7.31
CA ILE A 211 -5.39 -16.18 -6.49
C ILE A 211 -4.93 -15.23 -5.38
N LEU A 212 -4.59 -13.99 -5.75
CA LEU A 212 -4.16 -12.94 -4.81
C LEU A 212 -5.22 -12.68 -3.74
N ARG A 213 -6.47 -12.43 -4.15
CA ARG A 213 -7.58 -12.16 -3.22
C ARG A 213 -7.81 -13.30 -2.25
N SER A 214 -7.90 -14.53 -2.75
CA SER A 214 -8.17 -15.70 -1.91
C SER A 214 -7.04 -15.96 -0.92
N GLY A 215 -5.78 -15.74 -1.30
CA GLY A 215 -4.65 -15.91 -0.40
C GLY A 215 -4.56 -14.82 0.65
N LEU A 216 -4.73 -13.55 0.24
CA LEU A 216 -4.69 -12.41 1.16
C LEU A 216 -5.86 -12.45 2.17
N GLU A 217 -7.07 -12.79 1.74
CA GLU A 217 -8.22 -12.99 2.64
C GLU A 217 -7.94 -14.05 3.71
N HIS A 218 -7.14 -15.07 3.40
CA HIS A 218 -6.81 -16.13 4.35
C HIS A 218 -6.01 -15.63 5.57
N LEU A 219 -5.32 -14.49 5.44
CA LEU A 219 -4.48 -13.93 6.51
C LEU A 219 -5.30 -13.46 7.73
N ASP A 220 -6.59 -13.17 7.56
CA ASP A 220 -7.49 -12.79 8.68
C ASP A 220 -7.55 -13.86 9.77
N ASN A 221 -7.35 -15.13 9.40
CA ASN A 221 -7.33 -16.24 10.36
C ASN A 221 -6.19 -16.12 11.38
N TYR A 222 -5.21 -15.25 11.13
CA TYR A 222 -4.01 -15.09 11.95
C TYR A 222 -3.92 -13.72 12.62
N GLU A 223 -4.80 -12.75 12.33
CA GLU A 223 -4.70 -11.37 12.84
C GLU A 223 -4.69 -11.30 14.37
N LEU A 224 -5.51 -12.13 15.01
CA LEU A 224 -5.65 -12.24 16.46
C LEU A 224 -4.71 -13.28 17.10
N ALA A 225 -3.89 -13.96 16.29
CA ALA A 225 -2.95 -14.94 16.80
C ALA A 225 -1.71 -14.27 17.43
N PRO A 226 -0.93 -14.99 18.27
CA PRO A 226 0.34 -14.48 18.79
C PRO A 226 1.28 -14.05 17.64
N PRO A 227 2.05 -12.95 17.77
CA PRO A 227 2.82 -12.37 16.67
C PRO A 227 3.75 -13.33 15.94
N ASP A 228 4.48 -14.20 16.65
CA ASP A 228 5.39 -15.18 16.03
C ASP A 228 4.63 -16.21 15.20
N PHE A 229 3.46 -16.65 15.68
CA PHE A 229 2.59 -17.56 14.96
C PHE A 229 1.98 -16.88 13.73
N ALA A 230 1.47 -15.65 13.90
CA ALA A 230 0.92 -14.87 12.80
C ALA A 230 1.95 -14.63 11.70
N THR A 231 3.18 -14.25 12.08
CA THR A 231 4.30 -14.02 11.15
C THR A 231 4.65 -15.28 10.37
N THR A 232 4.81 -16.41 11.06
CA THR A 232 5.15 -17.69 10.41
C THR A 232 4.08 -18.12 9.40
N ASN A 233 2.80 -17.99 9.76
CA ASN A 233 1.72 -18.37 8.85
C ASN A 233 1.53 -17.35 7.72
N SER A 234 1.75 -16.05 7.98
CA SER A 234 1.76 -14.99 6.97
C SER A 234 2.76 -15.31 5.85
N LEU A 235 4.00 -15.64 6.20
CA LEU A 235 5.04 -16.06 5.25
C LEU A 235 4.65 -17.31 4.47
N SER A 236 4.15 -18.35 5.16
CA SER A 236 3.67 -19.57 4.51
C SER A 236 2.52 -19.31 3.52
N THR A 237 1.61 -18.39 3.84
CA THR A 237 0.53 -17.98 2.94
C THR A 237 1.09 -17.24 1.72
N ALA A 238 2.06 -16.35 1.89
CA ALA A 238 2.72 -15.70 0.76
C ALA A 238 3.41 -16.70 -0.18
N ASP A 239 4.16 -17.67 0.36
CA ASP A 239 4.77 -18.74 -0.42
C ASP A 239 3.73 -19.53 -1.24
N GLN A 240 2.57 -19.81 -0.64
CA GLN A 240 1.47 -20.50 -1.34
C GLN A 240 0.88 -19.64 -2.47
N ILE A 241 0.66 -18.34 -2.23
CA ILE A 241 0.21 -17.39 -3.26
C ILE A 241 1.20 -17.38 -4.43
N LEU A 242 2.49 -17.18 -4.15
CA LEU A 242 3.54 -17.10 -5.18
C LEU A 242 3.66 -18.40 -6.00
N ASN A 243 3.54 -19.56 -5.34
CA ASN A 243 3.51 -20.85 -6.02
C ASN A 243 2.30 -20.99 -6.95
N HIS A 244 1.10 -20.60 -6.49
CA HIS A 244 -0.11 -20.64 -7.32
C HIS A 244 -0.05 -19.66 -8.49
N LEU A 245 0.44 -18.44 -8.28
CA LEU A 245 0.65 -17.48 -9.36
C LEU A 245 1.61 -18.04 -10.41
N THR A 246 2.73 -18.63 -9.98
CA THR A 246 3.71 -19.25 -10.87
C THR A 246 3.10 -20.38 -11.71
N GLN A 247 2.30 -21.24 -11.09
CA GLN A 247 1.60 -22.32 -11.80
C GLN A 247 0.57 -21.78 -12.82
N GLU A 248 -0.20 -20.77 -12.43
CA GLU A 248 -1.18 -20.12 -13.32
C GLU A 248 -0.50 -19.46 -14.52
N ILE A 249 0.58 -18.72 -14.30
CA ILE A 249 1.38 -18.11 -15.37
C ILE A 249 1.91 -19.18 -16.33
N GLN A 250 2.53 -20.25 -15.81
CA GLN A 250 3.07 -21.32 -16.64
C GLN A 250 1.98 -22.03 -17.46
N SER A 251 0.82 -22.29 -16.85
CA SER A 251 -0.34 -22.86 -17.51
C SER A 251 -0.86 -21.96 -18.63
N ALA A 252 -0.99 -20.66 -18.35
CA ALA A 252 -1.44 -19.67 -19.32
C ALA A 252 -0.47 -19.53 -20.50
N GLU A 253 0.84 -19.45 -20.25
CA GLU A 253 1.86 -19.38 -21.30
C GLU A 253 1.88 -20.66 -22.16
N ALA A 254 1.73 -21.84 -21.54
CA ALA A 254 1.72 -23.12 -22.25
C ALA A 254 0.52 -23.29 -23.19
N ALA A 255 -0.59 -22.58 -22.94
CA ALA A 255 -1.75 -22.58 -23.82
C ALA A 255 -1.49 -21.89 -25.17
N TYR A 256 -0.43 -21.09 -25.28
CA TYR A 256 0.00 -20.46 -26.53
C TYR A 256 1.14 -21.27 -27.15
N PRO A 257 0.86 -22.17 -28.12
CA PRO A 257 1.91 -22.97 -28.73
C PRO A 257 2.96 -22.03 -29.33
N SER A 258 4.22 -22.27 -28.96
CA SER A 258 5.36 -21.59 -29.58
C SER A 258 5.25 -21.84 -31.08
N THR A 259 4.86 -20.82 -31.84
CA THR A 259 4.85 -20.96 -33.30
C THR A 259 6.29 -21.26 -33.68
N PRO A 260 6.61 -22.46 -34.20
CA PRO A 260 7.98 -22.75 -34.59
C PRO A 260 8.38 -21.66 -35.57
N PRO A 261 9.60 -21.09 -35.46
CA PRO A 261 10.06 -20.08 -36.40
C PRO A 261 9.84 -20.66 -37.78
N ARG A 262 8.93 -20.03 -38.54
CA ARG A 262 8.57 -20.46 -39.88
C ARG A 262 9.88 -20.61 -40.61
N ALA A 263 10.29 -21.86 -40.89
CA ALA A 263 11.53 -22.13 -41.59
C ALA A 263 11.48 -21.29 -42.86
N ILE A 264 12.28 -20.23 -42.90
CA ILE A 264 12.43 -19.41 -44.09
C ILE A 264 12.99 -20.39 -45.10
N ALA A 265 12.12 -20.85 -46.01
CA ALA A 265 12.57 -21.64 -47.14
C ALA A 265 13.73 -20.88 -47.78
N PRO A 266 14.86 -21.54 -48.07
CA PRO A 266 16.05 -20.87 -48.56
C PRO A 266 15.66 -19.99 -49.75
N PRO A 267 16.03 -18.70 -49.75
CA PRO A 267 15.72 -17.82 -50.86
C PRO A 267 16.39 -18.39 -52.10
N HIS A 268 15.59 -18.77 -53.10
CA HIS A 268 16.09 -18.90 -54.45
C HIS A 268 16.73 -17.56 -54.80
N ALA A 269 18.03 -17.61 -55.06
CA ALA A 269 18.84 -16.47 -55.43
C ALA A 269 18.28 -15.86 -56.72
N ASP A 270 17.69 -14.67 -56.61
CA ASP A 270 17.64 -13.75 -57.73
C ASP A 270 18.16 -12.39 -57.28
N ALA A 271 19.12 -11.92 -58.07
CA ALA A 271 20.02 -10.86 -57.72
C ALA A 271 19.40 -9.47 -57.95
N ARG A 272 19.83 -8.52 -57.10
CA ARG A 272 19.89 -7.07 -57.35
C ARG A 272 18.57 -6.29 -57.35
N THR A 273 18.27 -5.65 -56.22
CA THR A 273 18.24 -4.17 -56.11
C THR A 273 18.08 -3.75 -54.64
N LEU A 274 18.98 -2.89 -54.15
CA LEU A 274 18.94 -2.32 -52.80
C LEU A 274 18.00 -1.09 -52.76
N PRO A 275 17.02 -1.02 -51.84
CA PRO A 275 16.31 0.22 -51.54
C PRO A 275 17.07 1.05 -50.48
N PRO A 276 16.83 2.38 -50.40
CA PRO A 276 17.55 3.28 -49.51
C PRO A 276 17.14 3.14 -48.03
N PRO A 277 17.96 3.60 -47.08
CA PRO A 277 17.72 3.46 -45.64
C PRO A 277 16.56 4.35 -45.19
N VAL A 278 15.63 3.76 -44.43
CA VAL A 278 14.54 4.45 -43.74
C VAL A 278 15.04 4.96 -42.37
N PRO A 279 14.66 6.17 -41.92
CA PRO A 279 15.08 6.68 -40.63
C PRO A 279 14.49 5.86 -39.48
N THR A 280 15.34 5.54 -38.50
CA THR A 280 14.99 4.95 -37.20
C THR A 280 14.03 5.86 -36.45
N ARG A 281 12.84 5.33 -36.16
CA ARG A 281 11.85 5.94 -35.27
C ARG A 281 12.04 5.30 -33.89
N ASP A 282 12.36 6.11 -32.89
CA ASP A 282 12.46 5.67 -31.50
C ASP A 282 11.13 5.06 -31.06
N VAL A 283 11.16 3.75 -30.76
CA VAL A 283 10.04 3.04 -30.15
C VAL A 283 10.22 3.17 -28.64
N PRO A 284 9.31 3.84 -27.92
CA PRO A 284 9.39 3.92 -26.47
C PRO A 284 9.24 2.52 -25.85
N SER A 285 10.01 2.29 -24.79
CA SER A 285 10.02 1.05 -24.02
C SER A 285 8.62 0.76 -23.41
N PRO A 286 8.14 -0.49 -23.41
CA PRO A 286 6.82 -0.87 -22.89
C PRO A 286 6.55 -0.45 -21.44
N HIS A 287 7.60 -0.15 -20.66
CA HIS A 287 7.49 0.32 -19.27
C HIS A 287 6.92 1.74 -19.12
N GLN A 288 6.94 2.58 -20.15
CA GLN A 288 6.39 3.96 -20.07
C GLN A 288 4.87 4.04 -20.30
N THR A 289 4.28 3.03 -20.92
CA THR A 289 2.85 3.05 -21.31
C THR A 289 1.92 2.73 -20.13
N ALA A 290 2.41 2.02 -19.10
CA ALA A 290 1.62 1.61 -17.94
C ALA A 290 1.17 2.78 -17.03
N LEU A 291 1.77 3.98 -17.16
CA LEU A 291 1.55 5.11 -16.26
C LEU A 291 0.81 6.30 -16.90
N SER A 292 0.46 6.26 -18.19
CA SER A 292 -0.07 7.43 -18.92
C SER A 292 -1.60 7.45 -19.12
N GLY A 293 -2.36 6.60 -18.42
CA GLY A 293 -3.76 6.28 -18.79
C GLY A 293 -4.91 6.97 -18.04
N LEU A 294 -4.68 7.86 -17.09
CA LEU A 294 -5.76 8.42 -16.25
C LEU A 294 -6.15 9.83 -16.70
N MET A 295 -7.25 9.95 -17.46
CA MET A 295 -7.91 11.24 -17.70
C MET A 295 -8.76 11.65 -16.49
N PRO A 296 -8.75 12.93 -16.08
CA PRO A 296 -9.51 13.39 -14.92
C PRO A 296 -11.02 13.49 -15.24
N PRO A 297 -11.91 13.04 -14.34
CA PRO A 297 -13.34 13.28 -14.44
C PRO A 297 -13.72 14.71 -14.06
N THR A 298 -14.70 15.24 -14.77
CA THR A 298 -15.32 16.55 -14.62
C THR A 298 -16.01 16.72 -13.27
N THR A 299 -15.69 17.81 -12.57
CA THR A 299 -16.19 18.17 -11.24
C THR A 299 -17.67 18.56 -11.30
N THR A 300 -18.52 17.90 -10.51
CA THR A 300 -19.90 18.36 -10.24
C THR A 300 -20.02 18.68 -8.75
N ALA A 301 -20.44 19.90 -8.43
CA ALA A 301 -20.48 20.44 -7.07
C ALA A 301 -21.59 19.80 -6.20
N PRO A 302 -21.36 19.59 -4.88
CA PRO A 302 -22.38 19.09 -3.96
C PRO A 302 -23.21 20.22 -3.32
N PRO A 303 -24.49 19.97 -2.98
CA PRO A 303 -25.31 20.87 -2.18
C PRO A 303 -25.05 20.73 -0.66
N ALA A 304 -25.43 21.80 0.04
CA ALA A 304 -25.06 22.18 1.39
C ALA A 304 -25.59 21.29 2.54
N ALA A 305 -24.84 21.34 3.65
CA ALA A 305 -25.04 20.64 4.91
C ALA A 305 -26.20 21.19 5.77
N THR A 306 -26.75 20.31 6.62
CA THR A 306 -27.55 20.67 7.79
C THR A 306 -27.08 19.90 9.03
N HIS A 307 -26.70 20.65 10.07
CA HIS A 307 -26.38 20.18 11.43
C HIS A 307 -27.63 19.71 12.20
N PRO A 308 -27.46 18.86 13.24
CA PRO A 308 -27.65 19.38 14.59
C PRO A 308 -26.68 18.83 15.68
N SER A 309 -26.58 19.62 16.76
CA SER A 309 -25.80 19.44 18.00
C SER A 309 -26.54 18.60 19.09
N PRO A 310 -26.13 18.58 20.38
CA PRO A 310 -25.32 17.53 20.98
C PRO A 310 -26.02 16.82 22.17
N ALA A 311 -25.51 15.66 22.60
CA ALA A 311 -25.91 15.05 23.87
C ALA A 311 -24.71 14.56 24.70
N ARG A 312 -24.69 14.99 25.96
CA ARG A 312 -23.81 14.60 27.08
C ARG A 312 -24.02 13.13 27.48
N SER A 313 -22.97 12.45 27.96
CA SER A 313 -22.81 12.10 29.39
C SER A 313 -21.66 11.10 29.69
N ASN A 314 -20.90 11.46 30.74
CA ASN A 314 -20.29 10.70 31.86
C ASN A 314 -19.63 9.31 31.72
N HIS A 315 -18.32 9.33 32.05
CA HIS A 315 -17.52 8.47 32.96
C HIS A 315 -17.72 6.95 33.06
N SER A 316 -16.61 6.21 32.86
CA SER A 316 -16.20 5.08 33.70
C SER A 316 -14.75 4.67 33.40
N SER A 317 -13.90 4.70 34.42
CA SER A 317 -12.52 4.21 34.47
C SER A 317 -12.47 2.68 34.60
N GLY A 318 -11.67 2.00 33.77
CA GLY A 318 -11.27 0.62 34.04
C GLY A 318 -10.66 -0.18 32.89
N SER A 319 -9.45 -0.69 33.15
CA SER A 319 -8.83 -1.90 32.57
C SER A 319 -8.30 -1.81 31.13
N ARG A 320 -7.00 -2.15 30.96
CA ARG A 320 -6.33 -2.40 29.67
C ARG A 320 -7.04 -3.55 28.94
N GLN A 321 -8.07 -3.22 28.18
CA GLN A 321 -8.59 -4.09 27.13
C GLN A 321 -7.64 -4.01 25.94
N ALA A 322 -7.47 -5.12 25.23
CA ALA A 322 -6.77 -5.13 23.96
C ALA A 322 -7.51 -4.17 23.03
N LEU A 323 -6.90 -3.03 22.72
CA LEU A 323 -7.41 -2.10 21.71
C LEU A 323 -7.51 -2.87 20.39
N THR A 324 -8.69 -2.84 19.79
CA THR A 324 -8.96 -3.45 18.51
C THR A 324 -8.23 -2.64 17.45
N ARG A 325 -7.53 -3.33 16.55
CA ARG A 325 -6.83 -2.71 15.41
C ARG A 325 -7.85 -2.18 14.39
N THR A 326 -7.44 -1.25 13.55
CA THR A 326 -8.30 -0.50 12.62
C THR A 326 -9.03 -1.37 11.59
N ALA A 327 -9.96 -0.71 10.90
CA ALA A 327 -11.14 -1.22 10.20
C ALA A 327 -10.91 -2.39 9.22
#